data_AF-A0A1C5UGB0-F1
#
_entry.id   AF-A0A1C5UGB0-F1
#
_cell.length_a   1.000
_cell.length_b   1.000
_cell.length_c   1.000
_cell.angle_alpha   90.00
_cell.angle_beta   90.00
_cell.angle_gamma   90.00
#
_symmetry.space_group_name_H-M   'P 1'
#
loop_
_entity.id
_entity.type
_entity.pdbx_description
1 polymer ?
#
loop_
_entity_poly.entity_id
_entity_poly.type
_entity_poly.pdbx_seq_one_letter_code
_entity_poly.pdbx_strand_id
1 'polypeptide(L)' 'MKEGNPIRLYSLDEITEIFGKLGLRICNSFADFSGKPSSDNDIQLMVYSIRE' A
#
# COMPACT_ATOMS: atom_id res chain seq x y z
N MET A 1 -3.29 -28.50 -12.47
CA MET A 1 -3.44 -27.03 -12.55
C MET A 1 -2.11 -26.44 -12.07
N LYS A 2 -1.47 -25.54 -12.82
CA LYS A 2 -0.33 -24.80 -12.27
C LYS A 2 -0.92 -23.82 -11.26
N GLU A 3 -0.71 -24.05 -9.98
CA GLU A 3 -1.05 -23.07 -8.95
C GLU A 3 -0.30 -21.78 -9.29
N GLY A 4 -1.06 -20.74 -9.63
CA GLY A 4 -0.48 -19.41 -9.82
C GLY A 4 0.13 -18.91 -8.52
N ASN A 5 1.02 -17.93 -8.59
CA ASN A 5 1.48 -17.26 -7.38
C ASN A 5 0.26 -16.63 -6.67
N PRO A 6 -0.08 -17.05 -5.43
CA PRO A 6 -1.26 -16.53 -4.73
C PRO A 6 -1.08 -15.07 -4.29
N ILE A 7 0.13 -14.52 -4.40
CA ILE A 7 0.44 -13.15 -3.99
C ILE A 7 -0.10 -12.17 -5.03
N ARG A 8 -1.03 -11.31 -4.59
CA ARG A 8 -1.47 -10.13 -5.34
C ARG A 8 -0.79 -8.90 -4.78
N LEU A 9 -0.11 -8.16 -5.65
CA LEU A 9 0.45 -6.85 -5.34
C LEU A 9 -0.60 -5.77 -5.69
N TYR A 10 -0.54 -4.66 -4.96
CA TYR A 10 -1.41 -3.51 -5.16
C TYR A 10 -0.55 -2.25 -5.32
N SER A 11 -0.96 -1.35 -6.20
CA SER A 11 -0.38 -0.01 -6.27
C SER A 11 -0.86 0.85 -5.09
N LEU A 12 -0.19 1.98 -4.86
CA LEU A 12 -0.64 2.96 -3.85
C LEU A 12 -2.06 3.48 -4.17
N ASP A 13 -2.40 3.65 -5.45
CA ASP A 13 -3.73 4.08 -5.87
C ASP A 13 -4.80 3.04 -5.54
N GLU A 14 -4.54 1.75 -5.79
CA GLU A 14 -5.46 0.67 -5.44
C GLU A 14 -5.67 0.60 -3.92
N ILE A 15 -4.58 0.70 -3.13
CA ILE A 15 -4.68 0.73 -1.67
C ILE A 15 -5.45 1.97 -1.20
N THR A 16 -5.26 3.13 -1.84
CA THR A 16 -6.01 4.36 -1.54
C THR A 16 -7.52 4.18 -1.73
N GLU A 17 -7.94 3.57 -2.85
CA GLU A 17 -9.35 3.29 -3.10
C GLU A 17 -9.94 2.30 -2.10
N ILE A 18 -9.21 1.23 -1.78
CA ILE A 18 -9.63 0.22 -0.80
C ILE A 18 -9.80 0.85 0.58
N PHE A 19 -8.84 1.66 1.03
CA PHE A 19 -8.88 2.32 2.33
C PHE A 19 -10.03 3.34 2.39
N GLY A 20 -10.27 4.09 1.32
CA GLY A 20 -11.38 5.03 1.23
C GLY A 20 -12.75 4.36 1.42
N LYS A 21 -12.95 3.17 0.83
CA LYS A 21 -14.19 2.38 1.03
C LYS A 21 -14.39 1.91 2.48
N LEU A 22 -13.33 1.87 3.27
CA LEU A 22 -13.33 1.49 4.69
C LEU A 22 -13.39 2.69 5.65
N GLY A 23 -13.54 3.91 5.13
CA GLY A 23 -13.50 5.14 5.95
C GLY A 23 -12.09 5.46 6.48
N LEU A 24 -11.05 4.98 5.79
CA LEU A 24 -9.66 5.30 6.10
C LEU A 24 -9.11 6.26 5.03
N ARG A 25 -8.35 7.25 5.47
CA ARG A 25 -7.60 8.15 4.59
C ARG A 25 -6.11 7.91 4.75
N ILE A 26 -5.43 7.64 3.64
CA ILE A 26 -3.97 7.57 3.61
C ILE A 26 -3.40 8.98 3.75
N CYS A 27 -2.46 9.14 4.67
CA CYS A 27 -1.76 10.40 4.92
C CYS A 27 -0.38 10.41 4.26
N ASN A 28 0.36 9.29 4.36
CA ASN A 28 1.72 9.15 3.86
C ASN A 28 2.01 7.69 3.49
N SER A 29 3.05 7.49 2.67
CA SER A 29 3.56 6.18 2.29
C SER A 29 5.09 6.15 2.33
N PHE A 30 5.63 4.98 2.68
CA PHE A 30 7.05 4.78 2.94
C PHE A 30 7.54 3.46 2.35
N ALA A 31 8.84 3.40 2.04
CA ALA A 31 9.54 2.22 1.56
C ALA A 31 10.15 1.37 2.70
N ASP A 32 10.32 1.95 3.89
CA ASP A 32 10.92 1.28 5.05
C ASP A 32 10.56 1.97 6.39
N PHE A 33 11.03 1.40 7.50
CA PHE A 33 10.82 1.91 8.86
C PHE A 33 11.63 3.17 9.21
N SER A 34 12.57 3.60 8.35
CA SER A 34 13.32 4.86 8.55
C SER A 34 12.53 6.08 8.10
N GLY A 35 11.39 5.87 7.43
CA GLY A 35 10.57 6.95 6.85
C GLY A 35 11.02 7.35 5.45
N LYS A 36 11.81 6.51 4.75
CA LYS A 36 12.12 6.71 3.33
C LYS A 36 10.81 6.79 2.53
N PRO A 37 10.57 7.84 1.71
CA PRO A 37 9.38 7.90 0.86
C PRO A 37 9.28 6.70 -0.07
N SER A 38 8.07 6.19 -0.28
CA SER A 38 7.82 5.07 -1.21
C SER A 38 8.03 5.47 -2.67
N SER A 39 8.57 4.55 -3.48
CA SER A 39 8.66 4.63 -4.94
C SER A 39 8.25 3.30 -5.58
N ASP A 40 7.85 3.33 -6.86
CA ASP A 40 7.62 2.11 -7.67
C ASP A 40 8.86 1.21 -7.81
N ASN A 41 10.05 1.75 -7.50
CA ASN A 41 11.30 0.99 -7.50
C ASN A 41 11.57 0.27 -6.15
N ASP A 42 10.76 0.53 -5.12
CA ASP A 42 10.89 -0.10 -3.82
C ASP A 42 10.05 -1.37 -3.74
N ILE A 43 10.60 -2.42 -3.11
CA ILE A 43 9.91 -3.70 -2.94
C ILE A 43 8.78 -3.62 -1.91
N GLN A 44 8.90 -2.71 -0.93
CA GLN A 44 7.96 -2.57 0.17
C GLN A 44 7.16 -1.28 0.04
N LEU A 45 5.85 -1.39 0.32
CA LEU A 45 4.94 -0.27 0.46
C LEU A 45 4.31 -0.30 1.85
N MET A 46 4.64 0.67 2.67
CA MET A 46 4.03 0.90 3.97
C MET A 46 3.14 2.15 3.90
N VAL A 47 1.95 2.11 4.49
CA VAL A 47 1.01 3.25 4.50
C VAL A 47 0.67 3.67 5.92
N TYR A 48 0.69 4.98 6.17
CA TYR A 48 0.14 5.59 7.37
C TYR A 48 -1.24 6.15 7.04
N SER A 49 -2.27 5.66 7.72
CA SER A 49 -3.66 6.07 7.52
C SER A 49 -4.33 6.44 8.83
N ILE A 50 -5.31 7.33 8.75
CA ILE A 50 -6.22 7.66 9.85
C ILE A 50 -7.64 7.23 9.50
N ARG A 51 -8.43 6.89 10.51
CA ARG A 51 -9.87 6.68 10.33
C ARG A 51 -10.59 8.02 10.40
N GLU A 52 -11.43 8.27 9.41
CA GLU A 52 -12.35 9.42 9.39
C GLU A 52 -13.54 9.20 10.31
#